data_AF-A0AA88QG54-F1
#
_entry.id   AF-A0AA88QG54-F1
#
_cell.length_a   1.000
_cell.length_b   1.000
_cell.length_c   1.000
_cell.angle_alpha   90.00
_cell.angle_beta   90.00
_cell.angle_gamma   90.00
#
_symmetry.space_group_name_H-M   'P 1'
#
loop_
_entity.id
_entity.type
_entity.pdbx_description
1 polymer ?
#
loop_
_entity_poly.entity_id
_entity_poly.type
_entity_poly.pdbx_seq_one_letter_code
_entity_poly.pdbx_strand_id
1 'polypeptide(L)'
;MEDRALSAAVRNYPSLSPTQILNVALLREAAKGKSSLWFPYLKQLPRRYDTLASFGQFETQALQVDDAIWTAERAVGRAELEWRSAIAIMGELELKPHFRSFKAWLWASATISSRTLHVPWDDAGCLCPVGDFFNYSAPGEEQFESEVLRSASSLCRSWDATEESDAEDISANLLRLTDGGYEEEVGAYCFYANRNYRKEEQVLLSYGTYTNLELLEHYGFLLDENPNDKAFIALVPDIYSSCSWPKDSLYIQQ
;
A
#
# COMPACT_ATOMS: atom_id res chain seq x y z
N MET A 1 -14.49 -16.43 -10.23
CA MET A 1 -14.77 -16.24 -11.68
C MET A 1 -13.44 -16.04 -12.36
N GLU A 2 -13.07 -16.91 -13.30
CA GLU A 2 -11.72 -16.92 -13.87
C GLU A 2 -11.70 -16.18 -15.22
N ASP A 3 -10.99 -15.06 -15.33
CA ASP A 3 -10.77 -14.37 -16.61
C ASP A 3 -9.71 -15.14 -17.41
N ARG A 4 -10.16 -16.14 -18.17
CA ARG A 4 -9.30 -17.03 -18.95
C ARG A 4 -8.44 -16.30 -19.98
N ALA A 5 -8.94 -15.19 -20.53
CA ALA A 5 -8.18 -14.40 -21.50
C ALA A 5 -7.01 -13.68 -20.84
N LEU A 6 -7.24 -13.06 -19.67
CA LEU A 6 -6.17 -12.47 -18.88
C LEU A 6 -5.14 -13.53 -18.45
N SER A 7 -5.60 -14.66 -17.90
CA SER A 7 -4.70 -15.74 -17.45
C SER A 7 -3.83 -16.29 -18.60
N ALA A 8 -4.41 -16.46 -19.79
CA ALA A 8 -3.65 -16.89 -20.96
C ALA A 8 -2.63 -15.84 -21.41
N ALA A 9 -3.02 -14.57 -21.46
CA ALA A 9 -2.14 -13.49 -21.88
C ALA A 9 -0.95 -13.32 -20.91
N VAL A 10 -1.19 -13.32 -19.60
CA VAL A 10 -0.14 -13.14 -18.56
C VAL A 10 0.99 -14.18 -18.70
N ARG A 11 0.70 -15.41 -19.11
CA ARG A 11 1.72 -16.46 -19.34
C ARG A 11 2.76 -16.08 -20.40
N ASN A 12 2.41 -15.18 -21.33
CA ASN A 12 3.32 -14.68 -22.36
C ASN A 12 4.21 -13.53 -21.85
N TYR A 13 3.95 -12.99 -20.65
CA TYR A 13 4.68 -11.85 -20.07
C TYR A 13 5.20 -12.15 -18.65
N PRO A 14 6.11 -13.12 -18.49
CA PRO A 14 6.60 -13.56 -17.17
C PRO A 14 7.41 -12.50 -16.41
N SER A 15 7.80 -11.41 -17.07
CA SER A 15 8.56 -10.31 -16.45
C SER A 15 7.67 -9.29 -15.73
N LEU A 16 6.35 -9.36 -15.88
CA LEU A 16 5.43 -8.44 -15.20
C LEU A 16 5.30 -8.82 -13.73
N SER A 17 5.37 -7.82 -12.86
CA SER A 17 5.13 -8.02 -11.44
C SER A 17 3.64 -8.31 -11.16
N PRO A 18 3.32 -8.93 -10.01
CA PRO A 18 1.93 -9.11 -9.59
C PRO A 18 1.12 -7.80 -9.60
N THR A 19 1.71 -6.71 -9.12
CA THR A 19 1.07 -5.38 -9.12
C THR A 19 0.78 -4.86 -10.53
N GLN A 20 1.69 -5.05 -11.48
CA GLN A 20 1.45 -4.68 -12.88
C GLN A 20 0.33 -5.52 -13.50
N ILE A 21 0.27 -6.81 -13.17
CA ILE A 21 -0.81 -7.70 -13.62
C ILE A 21 -2.16 -7.23 -13.03
N LEU A 22 -2.19 -6.85 -11.75
CA LEU A 22 -3.38 -6.33 -11.10
C LEU A 22 -3.84 -4.99 -11.70
N ASN A 23 -2.92 -4.09 -12.05
CA ASN A 23 -3.23 -2.86 -12.79
C ASN A 23 -3.89 -3.16 -14.15
N VAL A 24 -3.34 -4.11 -14.91
CA VAL A 24 -3.91 -4.55 -16.20
C VAL A 24 -5.29 -5.17 -16.00
N ALA A 25 -5.48 -5.99 -14.96
CA ALA A 25 -6.76 -6.58 -14.62
C ALA A 25 -7.82 -5.52 -14.28
N LEU A 26 -7.45 -4.52 -13.48
CA LEU A 26 -8.31 -3.40 -13.10
C LEU A 26 -8.73 -2.58 -14.34
N LEU A 27 -7.78 -2.23 -15.21
CA LEU A 27 -8.05 -1.50 -16.45
C LEU A 27 -8.98 -2.29 -17.38
N ARG A 28 -8.74 -3.59 -17.50
CA ARG A 28 -9.60 -4.49 -18.28
C ARG A 28 -11.02 -4.54 -17.73
N GLU A 29 -11.17 -4.63 -16.42
CA GLU A 29 -12.47 -4.69 -15.78
C GLU A 29 -13.23 -3.35 -15.91
N ALA A 30 -12.53 -2.23 -15.73
CA ALA A 30 -13.06 -0.89 -15.99
C ALA A 30 -13.50 -0.73 -17.46
N ALA A 31 -12.78 -1.33 -18.41
CA ALA A 31 -13.10 -1.27 -19.83
C ALA A 31 -14.40 -1.98 -20.24
N LYS A 32 -14.82 -2.98 -19.46
CA LYS A 32 -16.12 -3.65 -19.64
C LYS A 32 -17.28 -2.69 -19.32
N GLY A 33 -17.07 -1.69 -18.46
CA GLY A 33 -18.12 -0.74 -18.09
C GLY A 33 -19.31 -1.48 -17.47
N LYS A 34 -20.55 -1.19 -17.91
CA LYS A 34 -21.77 -1.79 -17.34
C LYS A 34 -21.88 -3.32 -17.44
N SER A 35 -21.09 -3.96 -18.30
CA SER A 35 -21.05 -5.43 -18.38
C SER A 35 -20.11 -6.07 -17.36
N SER A 36 -19.30 -5.27 -16.65
CA SER A 36 -18.52 -5.74 -15.51
C SER A 36 -19.43 -6.05 -14.32
N LEU A 37 -19.19 -7.18 -13.66
CA LEU A 37 -19.82 -7.48 -12.37
C LEU A 37 -19.37 -6.52 -11.27
N TRP A 38 -18.16 -6.00 -11.39
CA TRP A 38 -17.56 -5.02 -10.49
C TRP A 38 -17.96 -3.58 -10.83
N PHE A 39 -18.76 -3.34 -11.87
CA PHE A 39 -19.18 -2.00 -12.27
C PHE A 39 -19.77 -1.16 -11.12
N PRO A 40 -20.61 -1.70 -10.21
CA PRO A 40 -21.11 -0.93 -9.07
C PRO A 40 -19.98 -0.44 -8.16
N TYR A 41 -18.97 -1.27 -7.89
CA TYR A 41 -17.80 -0.93 -7.09
C TYR A 41 -16.88 0.06 -7.82
N LEU A 42 -16.52 -0.25 -9.08
CA LEU A 42 -15.64 0.59 -9.89
C LEU A 42 -16.18 2.01 -10.09
N LYS A 43 -17.51 2.18 -10.09
CA LYS A 43 -18.15 3.50 -10.19
C LYS A 43 -17.95 4.37 -8.93
N GLN A 44 -17.70 3.74 -7.78
CA GLN A 44 -17.46 4.44 -6.51
C GLN A 44 -15.99 4.84 -6.33
N LEU A 45 -15.07 4.24 -7.09
CA LEU A 45 -13.67 4.60 -7.03
C LEU A 45 -13.45 6.09 -7.40
N PRO A 46 -12.47 6.77 -6.76
CA PRO A 46 -12.06 8.10 -7.15
C PRO A 46 -11.75 8.19 -8.65
N ARG A 47 -12.19 9.29 -9.27
CA ARG A 47 -11.90 9.56 -10.69
C ARG A 47 -10.48 10.04 -10.92
N ARG A 48 -9.84 10.56 -9.87
CA ARG A 48 -8.50 11.14 -9.83
C ARG A 48 -7.91 10.89 -8.45
N TYR A 49 -6.59 10.84 -8.41
CA TYR A 49 -5.77 10.68 -7.23
C TYR A 49 -4.70 11.77 -7.27
N ASP A 50 -4.26 12.20 -6.10
CA ASP A 50 -3.24 13.24 -5.93
C ASP A 50 -1.94 12.61 -5.38
N THR A 51 -1.57 11.45 -5.92
CA THR A 51 -0.31 10.73 -5.58
C THR A 51 0.89 11.36 -6.29
N LEU A 52 2.10 11.17 -5.76
CA LEU A 52 3.31 11.74 -6.37
C LEU A 52 3.51 11.36 -7.85
N ALA A 53 3.14 10.14 -8.25
CA ALA A 53 3.26 9.69 -9.64
C ALA A 53 2.35 10.48 -10.63
N SER A 54 1.36 11.22 -10.12
CA SER A 54 0.49 12.08 -10.93
C SER A 54 0.91 13.55 -10.96
N PHE A 55 1.95 13.94 -10.21
CA PHE A 55 2.35 15.33 -10.11
C PHE A 55 3.00 15.82 -11.42
N GLY A 56 2.62 17.03 -11.83
CA GLY A 56 3.30 17.79 -12.85
C GLY A 56 4.51 18.56 -12.28
N GLN A 57 5.30 19.15 -13.18
CA GLN A 57 6.50 19.89 -12.81
C GLN A 57 6.26 20.95 -11.72
N PHE A 58 5.15 21.69 -11.80
CA PHE A 58 4.82 22.70 -10.80
C PHE A 58 4.57 22.10 -9.41
N GLU A 59 3.76 21.04 -9.33
CA GLU A 59 3.40 20.37 -8.08
C GLU A 59 4.63 19.71 -7.45
N THR A 60 5.46 19.06 -8.27
CA THR A 60 6.73 18.48 -7.83
C THR A 60 7.64 19.55 -7.22
N GLN A 61 7.85 20.67 -7.90
CA GLN A 61 8.72 21.75 -7.39
C GLN A 61 8.13 22.47 -6.17
N ALA A 62 6.79 22.45 -6.01
CA ALA A 62 6.11 23.01 -4.84
C ALA A 62 6.39 22.22 -3.55
N LEU A 63 6.94 20.99 -3.63
CA LEU A 63 7.40 20.24 -2.46
C LEU A 63 8.59 20.91 -1.76
N GLN A 64 9.37 21.73 -2.48
CA GLN A 64 10.49 22.57 -1.99
C GLN A 64 11.66 21.84 -1.30
N VAL A 65 11.54 20.55 -1.01
CA VAL A 65 12.56 19.71 -0.38
C VAL A 65 13.13 18.77 -1.42
N ASP A 66 14.46 18.78 -1.58
CA ASP A 66 15.17 18.00 -2.61
C ASP A 66 14.82 16.50 -2.59
N ASP A 67 14.72 15.90 -1.41
CA ASP A 67 14.37 14.47 -1.25
C ASP A 67 12.92 14.18 -1.68
N ALA A 68 11.98 15.07 -1.36
CA ALA A 68 10.59 14.95 -1.78
C ALA A 68 10.42 15.17 -3.29
N ILE A 69 11.13 16.16 -3.85
CA ILE A 69 11.20 16.42 -5.30
C ILE A 69 11.73 15.18 -6.02
N TRP A 70 12.86 14.65 -5.57
CA TRP A 70 13.47 13.45 -6.14
C TRP A 70 12.56 12.23 -6.04
N THR A 71 11.89 12.04 -4.90
CA THR A 71 10.93 10.95 -4.70
C THR A 71 9.77 11.05 -5.69
N ALA A 72 9.24 12.25 -5.92
CA ALA A 72 8.18 12.47 -6.91
C ALA A 72 8.64 12.21 -8.35
N GLU A 73 9.81 12.73 -8.75
CA GLU A 73 10.37 12.49 -10.08
C GLU A 73 10.62 10.99 -10.32
N ARG A 74 11.14 10.29 -9.31
CA ARG A 74 11.34 8.85 -9.33
C ARG A 74 10.02 8.09 -9.45
N ALA A 75 8.97 8.51 -8.74
CA ALA A 75 7.65 7.89 -8.82
C ALA A 75 7.05 8.00 -10.22
N VAL A 76 7.15 9.18 -10.87
CA VAL A 76 6.72 9.39 -12.26
C VAL A 76 7.51 8.50 -13.22
N GLY A 77 8.84 8.48 -13.11
CA GLY A 77 9.71 7.66 -13.97
C GLY A 77 9.44 6.16 -13.82
N ARG A 78 9.21 5.67 -12.59
CA ARG A 78 8.84 4.28 -12.30
C ARG A 78 7.52 3.93 -12.97
N ALA A 79 6.48 4.75 -12.76
CA ALA A 79 5.17 4.53 -13.36
C ALA A 79 5.24 4.49 -14.90
N GLU A 80 6.08 5.32 -15.51
CA GLU A 80 6.26 5.37 -16.96
C GLU A 80 6.96 4.10 -17.50
N LEU A 81 7.98 3.61 -16.79
CA LEU A 81 8.68 2.36 -17.13
C LEU A 81 7.72 1.16 -17.04
N GLU A 82 6.98 1.07 -15.93
CA GLU A 82 6.02 0.00 -15.71
C GLU A 82 4.92 0.01 -16.78
N TRP A 83 4.36 1.18 -17.08
CA TRP A 83 3.36 1.35 -18.15
C TRP A 83 3.88 0.87 -19.51
N ARG A 84 5.10 1.27 -19.88
CA ARG A 84 5.72 0.84 -21.14
C ARG A 84 5.88 -0.67 -21.22
N SER A 85 6.26 -1.32 -20.12
CA SER A 85 6.39 -2.77 -20.08
C SER A 85 5.04 -3.50 -20.18
N ALA A 86 3.95 -2.89 -19.69
CA ALA A 86 2.61 -3.48 -19.70
C ALA A 86 1.79 -3.15 -20.97
N ILE A 87 2.26 -2.25 -21.84
CA ILE A 87 1.47 -1.81 -23.01
C ILE A 87 1.19 -2.94 -24.01
N ALA A 88 2.11 -3.88 -24.14
CA ALA A 88 2.00 -5.02 -25.05
C ALA A 88 0.86 -5.96 -24.63
N ILE A 89 0.81 -6.38 -23.36
CA ILE A 89 -0.27 -7.23 -22.85
C ILE A 89 -1.63 -6.52 -22.91
N MET A 90 -1.69 -5.21 -22.64
CA MET A 90 -2.93 -4.45 -22.79
C MET A 90 -3.40 -4.38 -24.26
N GLY A 91 -2.47 -4.41 -25.22
CA GLY A 91 -2.76 -4.53 -26.65
C GLY A 91 -3.30 -5.90 -27.03
N GLU A 92 -2.68 -6.98 -26.54
CA GLU A 92 -3.12 -8.37 -26.74
C GLU A 92 -4.52 -8.62 -26.16
N LEU A 93 -4.84 -7.98 -25.03
CA LEU A 93 -6.17 -8.03 -24.40
C LEU A 93 -7.21 -7.12 -25.07
N GLU A 94 -6.86 -6.48 -26.19
CA GLU A 94 -7.71 -5.61 -27.00
C GLU A 94 -8.32 -4.42 -26.21
N LEU A 95 -7.59 -3.89 -25.22
CA LEU A 95 -8.06 -2.73 -24.47
C LEU A 95 -8.16 -1.50 -25.38
N LYS A 96 -9.26 -0.74 -25.25
CA LYS A 96 -9.46 0.50 -26.01
C LYS A 96 -8.30 1.49 -25.75
N PRO A 97 -7.91 2.33 -26.73
CA PRO A 97 -6.75 3.22 -26.61
C PRO A 97 -6.70 4.07 -25.33
N HIS A 98 -7.84 4.55 -24.83
CA HIS A 98 -7.86 5.36 -23.61
C HIS A 98 -7.48 4.55 -22.36
N PHE A 99 -7.82 3.26 -22.26
CA PHE A 99 -7.39 2.37 -21.18
C PHE A 99 -5.92 1.95 -21.30
N ARG A 100 -5.30 2.14 -22.46
CA ARG A 100 -3.87 1.90 -22.69
C ARG A 100 -3.01 3.15 -22.47
N SER A 101 -3.63 4.29 -22.17
CA SER A 101 -2.92 5.55 -21.98
C SER A 101 -2.15 5.58 -20.66
N PHE A 102 -1.07 6.37 -20.61
CA PHE A 102 -0.33 6.58 -19.37
C PHE A 102 -1.22 7.16 -18.26
N LYS A 103 -2.17 8.03 -18.60
CA LYS A 103 -3.16 8.56 -17.65
C LYS A 103 -4.04 7.47 -17.03
N ALA A 104 -4.46 6.48 -17.83
CA ALA A 104 -5.23 5.36 -17.31
C ALA A 104 -4.35 4.46 -16.42
N TRP A 105 -3.08 4.27 -16.79
CA TRP A 105 -2.11 3.56 -15.96
C TRP A 105 -1.93 4.23 -14.60
N LEU A 106 -1.71 5.55 -14.55
CA LEU A 106 -1.62 6.30 -13.30
C LEU A 106 -2.87 6.13 -12.42
N TRP A 107 -4.06 6.18 -13.01
CA TRP A 107 -5.30 5.92 -12.27
C TRP A 107 -5.35 4.50 -11.69
N ALA A 108 -4.96 3.49 -12.48
CA ALA A 108 -4.95 2.11 -12.01
C ALA A 108 -3.91 1.88 -10.93
N SER A 109 -2.67 2.32 -11.15
CA SER A 109 -1.59 2.22 -10.17
C SER A 109 -1.93 2.91 -8.86
N ALA A 110 -2.48 4.13 -8.91
CA ALA A 110 -2.90 4.86 -7.72
C ALA A 110 -4.09 4.17 -7.02
N THR A 111 -5.03 3.58 -7.77
CA THR A 111 -6.09 2.76 -7.19
C THR A 111 -5.51 1.57 -6.43
N ILE A 112 -4.57 0.85 -7.05
CA ILE A 112 -3.96 -0.33 -6.44
C ILE A 112 -3.12 0.05 -5.22
N SER A 113 -2.22 1.03 -5.32
CA SER A 113 -1.36 1.43 -4.20
C SER A 113 -2.15 1.95 -2.98
N SER A 114 -3.27 2.64 -3.22
CA SER A 114 -4.03 3.30 -2.14
C SER A 114 -5.13 2.45 -1.53
N ARG A 115 -5.52 1.32 -2.15
CA ARG A 115 -6.74 0.58 -1.79
C ARG A 115 -6.59 -0.93 -1.70
N THR A 116 -5.46 -1.51 -2.09
CA THR A 116 -5.29 -2.94 -1.90
C THR A 116 -5.09 -3.29 -0.44
N LEU A 117 -5.64 -4.44 -0.08
CA LEU A 117 -5.45 -5.07 1.21
C LEU A 117 -4.52 -6.28 1.02
N HIS A 118 -3.66 -6.51 2.00
CA HIS A 118 -2.72 -7.62 1.95
C HIS A 118 -3.43 -8.97 1.97
N VAL A 119 -3.06 -9.87 1.06
CA VAL A 119 -3.44 -11.29 1.11
C VAL A 119 -2.20 -12.17 1.05
N PRO A 120 -2.17 -13.34 1.70
CA PRO A 120 -0.96 -14.13 1.86
C PRO A 120 -0.48 -14.85 0.58
N TRP A 121 -1.29 -14.89 -0.48
CA TRP A 121 -0.98 -15.62 -1.72
C TRP A 121 -0.63 -14.72 -2.91
N ASP A 122 -0.69 -13.41 -2.77
CA ASP A 122 -0.39 -12.47 -3.86
C ASP A 122 0.21 -11.17 -3.31
N ASP A 123 1.44 -10.87 -3.72
CA ASP A 123 2.19 -9.68 -3.29
C ASP A 123 1.51 -8.37 -3.72
N ALA A 124 0.65 -8.39 -4.75
CA ALA A 124 -0.12 -7.22 -5.16
C ALA A 124 -1.25 -6.89 -4.17
N GLY A 125 -1.61 -7.82 -3.30
CA GLY A 125 -2.80 -7.74 -2.48
C GLY A 125 -4.08 -7.94 -3.30
N CYS A 126 -5.21 -7.48 -2.76
CA CYS A 126 -6.49 -7.51 -3.46
C CYS A 126 -7.31 -6.24 -3.20
N LEU A 127 -8.18 -5.89 -4.14
CA LEU A 127 -9.23 -4.90 -3.88
C LEU A 127 -10.38 -5.59 -3.15
N CYS A 128 -10.79 -5.04 -2.02
CA CYS A 128 -11.91 -5.53 -1.22
C CYS A 128 -13.03 -4.49 -1.22
N PRO A 129 -14.07 -4.64 -2.06
CA PRO A 129 -15.20 -3.71 -2.09
C PRO A 129 -15.79 -3.52 -0.69
N VAL A 130 -16.10 -2.26 -0.33
CA VAL A 130 -16.50 -1.81 1.02
C VAL A 130 -15.32 -1.79 2.01
N GLY A 131 -14.45 -2.79 2.00
CA GLY A 131 -13.27 -2.85 2.85
C GLY A 131 -12.25 -1.74 2.60
N ASP A 132 -12.18 -1.22 1.38
CA ASP A 132 -11.28 -0.14 0.98
C ASP A 132 -11.88 1.28 1.15
N PHE A 133 -13.01 1.40 1.85
CA PHE A 133 -13.68 2.69 2.10
C PHE A 133 -13.31 3.33 3.44
N PHE A 134 -12.76 2.56 4.36
CA PHE A 134 -12.31 3.11 5.63
C PHE A 134 -11.09 4.00 5.41
N ASN A 135 -11.06 5.15 6.10
CA ASN A 135 -9.95 6.11 6.00
C ASN A 135 -8.84 5.80 7.01
N TYR A 136 -7.70 6.47 6.82
CA TYR A 136 -6.50 6.28 7.64
C TYR A 136 -6.60 6.94 9.02
N SER A 137 -6.08 6.24 10.03
CA SER A 137 -5.65 6.80 11.31
C SER A 137 -4.23 6.35 11.57
N ALA A 138 -3.32 7.29 11.84
CA ALA A 138 -1.96 6.93 12.21
C ALA A 138 -1.96 6.08 13.48
N PRO A 139 -1.22 4.96 13.52
CA PRO A 139 -1.03 4.21 14.75
C PRO A 139 -0.20 5.05 15.73
N GLY A 140 -0.54 4.96 17.02
CA GLY A 140 0.22 5.61 18.09
C GLY A 140 1.49 4.82 18.46
N GLU A 141 2.43 5.46 19.16
CA GLU A 141 3.72 4.85 19.56
C GLU A 141 3.56 3.53 20.35
N GLU A 142 2.53 3.42 21.22
CA GLU A 142 2.27 2.20 21.99
C GLU A 142 1.81 1.01 21.13
N GLN A 143 1.27 1.26 19.94
CA GLN A 143 0.86 0.20 18.99
C GLN A 143 2.06 -0.33 18.18
N PHE A 144 3.13 0.47 18.06
CA PHE A 144 4.33 0.15 17.29
C PHE A 144 5.18 -0.96 17.94
N GLU A 145 5.33 -0.95 19.27
CA GLU A 145 6.08 -2.01 19.98
C GLU A 145 5.46 -3.39 19.74
N SER A 146 4.12 -3.46 19.66
CA SER A 146 3.41 -4.71 19.36
C SER A 146 3.67 -5.23 17.95
N GLU A 147 3.72 -4.37 16.93
CA GLU A 147 4.00 -4.76 15.53
C GLU A 147 5.43 -5.27 15.30
N VAL A 148 6.42 -4.63 15.94
CA VAL A 148 7.84 -5.03 15.84
C VAL A 148 8.08 -6.37 16.53
N LEU A 149 7.54 -6.56 17.74
CA LEU A 149 7.58 -7.84 18.46
C LEU A 149 6.90 -8.96 17.66
N ARG A 150 5.80 -8.66 16.97
CA ARG A 150 5.08 -9.64 16.12
C ARG A 150 5.84 -9.99 14.84
N SER A 151 6.44 -9.02 14.15
CA SER A 151 7.26 -9.28 12.96
C SER A 151 8.48 -10.16 13.32
N ALA A 152 9.13 -9.89 14.46
CA ALA A 152 10.20 -10.73 14.99
C ALA A 152 9.71 -12.14 15.38
N SER A 153 8.53 -12.26 15.98
CA SER A 153 7.94 -13.56 16.34
C SER A 153 7.59 -14.44 15.14
N SER A 154 7.28 -13.85 13.98
CA SER A 154 7.05 -14.59 12.73
C SER A 154 8.32 -15.23 12.18
N LEU A 155 9.48 -14.61 12.44
CA LEU A 155 10.80 -15.12 12.05
C LEU A 155 11.33 -16.18 13.04
N CYS A 156 10.78 -16.26 14.25
CA CYS A 156 11.28 -17.13 15.32
C CYS A 156 10.47 -18.41 15.57
N ARG A 157 9.50 -18.79 14.72
CA ARG A 157 8.76 -20.08 14.85
C ARG A 157 9.56 -21.33 14.45
N SER A 158 10.87 -21.33 14.67
CA SER A 158 11.65 -22.57 14.73
C SER A 158 12.38 -22.60 16.07
N TRP A 159 11.71 -23.00 17.15
CA TRP A 159 12.23 -23.91 18.18
C TRP A 159 11.16 -24.29 19.21
N ASP A 160 11.24 -25.54 19.61
CA ASP A 160 10.22 -26.34 20.28
C ASP A 160 9.83 -25.91 21.71
N ALA A 161 8.58 -26.26 22.01
CA ALA A 161 7.79 -26.31 23.24
C ALA A 161 8.49 -26.41 24.60
N THR A 162 7.87 -25.85 25.65
CA THR A 162 7.09 -26.61 26.67
C THR A 162 6.47 -25.71 27.77
N GLU A 163 5.33 -26.19 28.30
CA GLU A 163 4.62 -25.88 29.56
C GLU A 163 3.40 -24.92 29.56
N GLU A 164 2.31 -25.46 30.13
CA GLU A 164 0.93 -24.96 30.24
C GLU A 164 0.76 -23.97 31.41
N SER A 165 -0.10 -22.95 31.24
CA SER A 165 -1.32 -22.74 32.06
C SER A 165 -1.96 -21.37 31.79
N ASP A 166 -3.29 -21.40 31.61
CA ASP A 166 -4.27 -20.32 31.82
C ASP A 166 -4.12 -18.97 31.09
N ALA A 167 -3.39 -18.91 29.97
CA ALA A 167 -3.23 -17.70 29.14
C ALA A 167 -3.96 -17.72 27.78
N GLU A 168 -4.76 -18.75 27.49
CA GLU A 168 -5.31 -19.00 26.15
C GLU A 168 -6.40 -18.00 25.70
N ASP A 169 -7.10 -17.34 26.63
CA ASP A 169 -8.23 -16.44 26.28
C ASP A 169 -7.84 -14.95 26.15
N ILE A 170 -6.68 -14.55 26.70
CA ILE A 170 -6.16 -13.17 26.62
C ILE A 170 -5.23 -13.02 25.42
N SER A 171 -4.48 -14.07 25.07
CA SER A 171 -3.52 -14.07 23.95
C SER A 171 -4.21 -14.01 22.57
N ALA A 172 -5.35 -14.69 22.40
CA ALA A 172 -6.11 -14.66 21.15
C ALA A 172 -6.73 -13.28 20.84
N ASN A 173 -6.97 -12.47 21.87
CA ASN A 173 -7.54 -11.12 21.72
C ASN A 173 -6.47 -10.03 21.54
N LEU A 174 -5.23 -10.24 22.02
CA LEU A 174 -4.10 -9.32 21.81
C LEU A 174 -3.51 -9.39 20.40
N LEU A 175 -3.73 -10.49 19.66
CA LEU A 175 -3.32 -10.63 18.25
C LEU A 175 -4.23 -9.90 17.26
N ARG A 176 -5.40 -9.38 17.70
CA ARG A 176 -6.39 -8.71 16.85
C ARG A 176 -6.23 -7.18 16.73
N LEU A 177 -5.09 -6.63 17.15
CA LEU A 177 -4.74 -5.22 16.91
C LEU A 177 -4.19 -5.00 15.49
N THR A 178 -4.85 -5.58 14.50
CA THR A 178 -4.70 -5.22 13.09
C THR A 178 -6.12 -4.93 12.60
N ASP A 179 -6.36 -3.74 12.05
CA ASP A 179 -7.70 -3.26 11.73
C ASP A 179 -8.48 -4.14 10.73
N GLY A 180 -7.79 -5.05 10.06
CA GLY A 180 -8.36 -6.22 9.42
C GLY A 180 -7.31 -7.21 8.94
N GLY A 181 -7.77 -8.35 8.41
CA GLY A 181 -6.93 -9.37 7.82
C GLY A 181 -7.75 -10.43 7.09
N TYR A 182 -7.12 -11.16 6.17
CA TYR A 182 -7.77 -12.31 5.54
C TYR A 182 -7.75 -13.52 6.48
N GLU A 183 -8.92 -14.06 6.78
CA GLU A 183 -9.10 -15.24 7.61
C GLU A 183 -9.42 -16.46 6.74
N GLU A 184 -8.48 -17.40 6.66
CA GLU A 184 -8.60 -18.59 5.80
C GLU A 184 -9.76 -19.50 6.22
N GLU A 185 -10.00 -19.64 7.53
CA GLU A 185 -11.11 -20.45 8.06
C GLU A 185 -12.49 -19.94 7.62
N VAL A 186 -12.63 -18.61 7.51
CA VAL A 186 -13.87 -17.94 7.10
C VAL A 186 -13.92 -17.78 5.58
N GLY A 187 -12.76 -17.74 4.92
CA GLY A 187 -12.64 -17.43 3.50
C GLY A 187 -12.98 -15.98 3.16
N ALA A 188 -12.70 -15.05 4.09
CA ALA A 188 -13.09 -13.65 3.98
C ALA A 188 -12.04 -12.69 4.55
N TYR A 189 -12.05 -11.46 4.07
CA TYR A 189 -11.35 -10.36 4.72
C TYR A 189 -12.21 -9.81 5.86
N CYS A 190 -11.70 -9.90 7.08
CA CYS A 190 -12.41 -9.52 8.29
C CYS A 190 -11.85 -8.19 8.82
N PHE A 191 -12.75 -7.27 9.20
CA PHE A 191 -12.40 -5.98 9.79
C PHE A 191 -12.88 -5.94 11.24
N TYR A 192 -12.06 -5.37 12.11
CA TYR A 192 -12.31 -5.35 13.55
C TYR A 192 -12.16 -3.94 14.09
N ALA A 193 -13.10 -3.53 14.95
CA ALA A 193 -12.98 -2.24 15.63
C ALA A 193 -11.83 -2.31 16.66
N ASN A 194 -10.79 -1.51 16.46
CA ASN A 194 -9.65 -1.39 17.38
C ASN A 194 -9.95 -0.53 18.63
N ARG A 195 -11.07 0.20 18.63
CA ARG A 195 -11.54 1.04 19.72
C ARG A 195 -13.06 1.15 19.72
N ASN A 196 -13.59 1.69 20.81
CA ASN A 196 -15.01 2.02 20.89
C ASN A 196 -15.32 3.28 20.07
N TYR A 197 -16.24 3.15 19.10
CA TYR A 197 -16.73 4.25 18.28
C TYR A 197 -18.05 4.77 18.82
N ARG A 198 -18.23 6.10 18.81
CA ARG A 198 -19.53 6.73 19.08
C ARG A 198 -20.43 6.60 17.86
N LYS A 199 -21.74 6.68 18.08
CA LYS A 199 -22.70 6.79 16.97
C LYS A 199 -22.30 8.00 16.11
N GLU A 200 -22.34 7.82 14.78
CA GLU A 200 -21.95 8.83 13.76
C GLU A 200 -20.45 9.15 13.71
N GLU A 201 -19.63 8.54 14.57
CA GLU A 201 -18.18 8.63 14.44
C GLU A 201 -17.69 7.78 13.26
N GLN A 202 -16.77 8.34 12.49
CA GLN A 202 -16.14 7.61 11.40
C GLN A 202 -15.23 6.50 11.94
N VAL A 203 -15.38 5.31 11.37
CA VAL A 203 -14.47 4.18 11.60
C VAL A 203 -13.24 4.36 10.71
N LEU A 204 -12.05 4.27 11.31
CA LEU A 204 -10.76 4.43 10.65
C LEU A 204 -9.94 3.16 10.81
N LEU A 205 -9.03 2.91 9.87
CA LEU A 205 -8.02 1.84 9.95
C LEU A 205 -6.63 2.46 9.96
N SER A 206 -5.68 1.79 10.58
CA SER A 206 -4.26 1.93 10.32
C SER A 206 -3.93 1.13 9.06
N TYR A 207 -3.43 1.83 8.05
CA TYR A 207 -2.89 1.18 6.85
C TYR A 207 -1.47 0.66 7.08
N GLY A 208 -0.87 1.02 8.22
CA GLY A 208 0.54 0.87 8.50
C GLY A 208 1.16 2.17 9.03
N THR A 209 2.41 2.07 9.41
CA THR A 209 3.22 3.19 9.90
C THR A 209 3.87 3.89 8.71
N TYR A 210 3.46 5.14 8.44
CA TYR A 210 3.94 5.91 7.29
C TYR A 210 4.36 7.32 7.67
N THR A 211 5.44 7.80 7.04
CA THR A 211 5.79 9.22 7.00
C THR A 211 4.82 10.00 6.12
N ASN A 212 4.79 11.32 6.25
CA ASN A 212 3.97 12.16 5.39
C ASN A 212 4.36 12.05 3.91
N LEU A 213 5.65 11.89 3.59
CA LEU A 213 6.10 11.70 2.21
C LEU A 213 5.60 10.38 1.63
N GLU A 214 5.60 9.29 2.41
CA GLU A 214 5.05 7.99 2.00
C GLU A 214 3.52 8.03 1.86
N LEU A 215 2.82 8.72 2.77
CA LEU A 215 1.37 8.93 2.67
C LEU A 215 1.02 9.66 1.36
N LEU A 216 1.81 10.68 0.99
CA LEU A 216 1.64 11.40 -0.26
C LEU A 216 2.00 10.54 -1.48
N GLU A 217 3.05 9.71 -1.41
CA GLU A 217 3.44 8.80 -2.49
C GLU A 217 2.34 7.77 -2.79
N HIS A 218 1.80 7.13 -1.76
CA HIS A 218 0.92 5.97 -1.93
C HIS A 218 -0.57 6.29 -1.89
N TYR A 219 -0.98 7.28 -1.11
CA TYR A 219 -2.39 7.58 -0.83
C TYR A 219 -2.84 8.99 -1.24
N GLY A 220 -1.90 9.91 -1.45
CA GLY A 220 -2.19 11.26 -1.95
C GLY A 220 -2.74 12.22 -0.89
N PHE A 221 -2.38 12.02 0.38
CA PHE A 221 -2.72 12.95 1.46
C PHE A 221 -1.58 13.08 2.47
N LEU A 222 -1.69 14.08 3.35
CA LEU A 222 -0.78 14.36 4.45
C LEU A 222 -1.60 14.46 5.74
N LEU A 223 -0.97 14.23 6.90
CA LEU A 223 -1.55 14.56 8.20
C LEU A 223 -0.89 15.83 8.74
N ASP A 224 -1.69 16.70 9.37
CA ASP A 224 -1.21 17.91 10.02
C ASP A 224 -0.25 17.58 11.17
N GLU A 225 -0.59 16.54 11.95
CA GLU A 225 0.24 15.99 13.02
C GLU A 225 0.38 14.48 12.79
N ASN A 226 1.50 14.07 12.20
CA ASN A 226 1.82 12.65 12.00
C ASN A 226 2.85 12.20 13.04
N PRO A 227 2.48 11.35 14.02
CA PRO A 227 3.42 10.85 15.03
C PRO A 227 4.53 9.97 14.44
N ASN A 228 4.34 9.47 13.22
CA ASN A 228 5.28 8.59 12.54
C ASN A 228 6.10 9.32 11.47
N ASP A 229 6.03 10.66 11.40
CA ASP A 229 6.76 11.42 10.40
C ASP A 229 8.26 11.40 10.63
N LYS A 230 9.02 11.36 9.54
CA LYS A 230 10.49 11.29 9.60
C LYS A 230 11.08 12.12 8.48
N ALA A 231 12.16 12.83 8.79
CA ALA A 231 12.94 13.56 7.82
C ALA A 231 14.33 12.94 7.70
N PHE A 232 14.77 12.68 6.46
CA PHE A 232 16.13 12.21 6.22
C PHE A 232 17.11 13.39 6.26
N ILE A 233 18.08 13.32 7.18
CA ILE A 233 19.19 14.29 7.24
C ILE A 233 20.42 13.66 6.62
N ALA A 234 20.74 14.06 5.39
CA ALA A 234 21.96 13.64 4.73
C ALA A 234 23.19 14.23 5.46
N LEU A 235 23.96 13.39 6.15
CA LEU A 235 25.23 13.81 6.73
C LEU A 235 26.27 13.99 5.61
N VAL A 236 26.88 15.17 5.55
CA VAL A 236 27.96 15.47 4.60
C VAL A 236 29.14 14.52 4.86
N PRO A 237 29.80 13.96 3.83
CA PRO A 237 30.93 13.04 3.99
C PRO A 237 32.01 13.54 4.97
N ASP A 238 32.26 14.85 5.00
CA ASP A 238 33.26 15.48 5.87
C ASP A 238 32.88 15.45 7.37
N ILE A 239 31.60 15.37 7.70
CA ILE A 239 31.11 15.25 9.09
C ILE A 239 31.49 13.89 9.69
N TYR A 240 31.47 12.82 8.88
CA TYR A 240 31.92 11.49 9.32
C TYR A 240 33.39 11.45 9.71
N SER A 241 34.22 12.34 9.13
CA SER A 241 35.65 12.42 9.44
C SER A 241 35.95 13.20 10.74
N SER A 242 34.98 13.97 11.24
CA SER A 242 35.11 14.83 12.43
C SER A 242 34.32 14.35 13.64
N CYS A 243 33.49 13.31 13.50
CA CYS A 243 32.70 12.74 14.59
C CYS A 243 33.55 11.83 15.48
N SER A 244 33.72 12.21 16.75
CA SER A 244 34.28 11.38 17.83
C SER A 244 33.27 10.41 18.46
N TRP A 245 32.05 10.37 17.94
CA TRP A 245 30.96 9.52 18.45
C TRP A 245 31.19 8.07 18.02
N PRO A 246 31.00 7.09 18.92
CA PRO A 246 30.97 5.69 18.55
C PRO A 246 29.92 5.47 17.44
N LYS A 247 30.23 4.63 16.45
CA LYS A 247 29.34 4.38 15.30
C LYS A 247 27.93 3.91 15.73
N ASP A 248 27.83 3.32 16.92
CA ASP A 248 26.59 2.80 17.50
C ASP A 248 25.64 3.89 18.01
N SER A 249 26.09 5.16 18.09
CA SER A 249 25.31 6.30 18.58
C SER A 249 24.80 7.24 17.47
N LEU A 250 25.00 6.88 16.19
CA LEU A 250 24.58 7.71 15.05
C LEU A 250 23.10 7.51 14.65
N TYR A 251 22.39 6.60 15.31
CA TYR A 251 20.94 6.47 15.18
C TYR A 251 20.30 7.36 16.25
N ILE A 252 19.99 8.60 15.89
CA ILE A 252 19.03 9.38 16.68
C ILE A 252 17.65 8.85 16.30
N GLN A 253 17.13 7.93 17.13
CA GLN A 253 15.69 7.71 17.20
C GLN A 253 15.08 8.97 17.82
N GLN A 254 14.34 9.72 17.01
CA GLN A 254 13.24 10.56 17.48
C GLN A 254 11.95 9.90 16.97
#